data_AF-A0A2V9JMY0-F1
#
_entry.id   AF-A0A2V9JMY0-F1
#
_cell.length_a   1.000
_cell.length_b   1.000
_cell.length_c   1.000
_cell.angle_alpha   90.00
_cell.angle_beta   90.00
_cell.angle_gamma   90.00
#
_symmetry.space_group_name_H-M   'P 1'
#
loop_
_entity.id
_entity.type
_entity.pdbx_description
1 polymer ?
#
loop_
_entity_poly.entity_id
_entity_poly.type
_entity_poly.pdbx_seq_one_letter_code
_entity_poly.pdbx_strand_id
1 'polypeptide(L)'
;FCKRAVQLGYRVVYVPSAVMWHRGSATFGGYTAQRKYWEAINSVYFVRRHGKPKDCMKYAFFAGFGLIYAFIVQSLRGNQKAVFAKARGIWHGLHKPVA
;
A
#
# COMPACT_ATOMS: atom_id res chain seq x y z
N PHE A 1 -1.78 -8.71 -9.04
CA PHE A 1 -1.99 -10.01 -9.69
C PHE A 1 -3.43 -10.50 -9.58
N CYS A 2 -3.93 -10.81 -8.38
CA CYS A 2 -5.27 -11.41 -8.22
C CYS A 2 -6.40 -10.60 -8.89
N LYS A 3 -6.38 -9.27 -8.74
CA LYS A 3 -7.37 -8.40 -9.39
C LYS A 3 -7.33 -8.48 -10.92
N ARG A 4 -6.13 -8.56 -11.51
CA ARG A 4 -5.93 -8.79 -12.96
C ARG A 4 -6.48 -10.15 -13.39
N ALA A 5 -6.20 -11.21 -12.63
CA ALA A 5 -6.70 -12.55 -12.92
C ALA A 5 -8.23 -12.58 -12.95
N VAL A 6 -8.89 -11.96 -11.96
CA VAL A 6 -10.36 -11.83 -11.92
C VAL A 6 -10.90 -11.02 -13.10
N GLN A 7 -10.21 -9.93 -13.50
CA GLN A 7 -10.60 -9.14 -14.67
C GLN A 7 -10.51 -9.93 -15.99
N LEU A 8 -9.67 -10.96 -16.05
CA LEU A 8 -9.52 -11.85 -17.20
C LEU A 8 -10.45 -13.08 -17.13
N GLY A 9 -11.37 -13.14 -16.15
CA GLY A 9 -12.34 -14.23 -16.01
C GLY A 9 -11.87 -15.42 -15.15
N TYR A 10 -10.65 -15.38 -14.61
CA TYR A 10 -10.16 -16.44 -13.71
C TYR A 10 -10.75 -16.30 -12.30
N ARG A 11 -10.95 -17.44 -11.62
CA ARG A 11 -11.33 -17.48 -10.20
C ARG A 11 -10.10 -17.65 -9.32
N VAL A 12 -9.94 -16.77 -8.33
CA VAL A 12 -8.92 -16.89 -7.29
C VAL A 12 -9.57 -17.49 -6.05
N VAL A 13 -9.18 -18.72 -5.69
CA VAL A 13 -9.80 -19.50 -4.61
C VAL A 13 -8.78 -19.78 -3.51
N TYR A 14 -9.20 -19.64 -2.26
CA TYR A 14 -8.42 -20.03 -1.09
C TYR A 14 -8.81 -21.46 -0.67
N VAL A 15 -7.82 -22.34 -0.52
CA VAL A 15 -8.02 -23.75 -0.15
C VAL A 15 -7.43 -23.99 1.25
N PRO A 16 -8.25 -24.08 2.31
CA PRO A 16 -7.76 -24.14 3.69
C PRO A 16 -6.98 -25.42 4.00
N SER A 17 -7.20 -26.51 3.24
CA SER A 17 -6.49 -27.77 3.41
C SER A 17 -5.09 -27.79 2.78
N ALA A 18 -4.78 -26.87 1.87
CA ALA A 18 -3.47 -26.78 1.23
C ALA A 18 -2.55 -25.85 2.04
N VAL A 19 -1.77 -26.41 2.95
CA VAL A 19 -0.93 -25.65 3.89
C VAL A 19 0.54 -25.67 3.48
N MET A 20 1.16 -24.49 3.46
CA MET A 20 2.61 -24.31 3.31
C MET A 20 3.14 -23.46 4.46
N TRP A 21 4.17 -23.95 5.14
CA TRP A 21 4.83 -23.20 6.21
C TRP A 21 5.77 -22.17 5.63
N HIS A 22 5.66 -20.92 6.11
CA HIS A 22 6.60 -19.86 5.78
C HIS A 22 7.00 -19.11 7.05
N ARG A 23 8.19 -18.52 7.04
CA ARG A 23 8.63 -17.67 8.16
C ARG A 23 7.80 -16.38 8.17
N GLY A 24 7.03 -16.16 9.23
CA GLY A 24 6.28 -14.93 9.42
C GLY A 24 7.20 -13.73 9.64
N SER A 25 7.04 -12.68 8.84
CA SER A 25 7.52 -11.31 9.15
C SER A 25 9.05 -11.05 9.22
N ALA A 26 9.93 -12.00 8.91
CA ALA A 26 11.38 -11.78 9.11
C ALA A 26 11.99 -10.67 8.21
N THR A 27 11.46 -10.43 7.01
CA THR A 27 12.18 -9.64 5.99
C THR A 27 11.90 -8.15 5.99
N PHE A 28 10.81 -7.68 6.61
CA PHE A 28 10.42 -6.25 6.56
C PHE A 28 10.39 -5.53 7.92
N GLY A 29 10.55 -6.26 9.02
CA GLY A 29 10.62 -5.68 10.37
C GLY A 29 9.42 -4.79 10.74
N GLY A 30 9.58 -4.03 11.82
CA GLY A 30 8.55 -3.16 12.39
C GLY A 30 8.16 -1.95 11.52
N TYR A 31 7.83 -0.82 12.16
CA TYR A 31 7.42 0.41 11.47
C TYR A 31 8.62 1.14 10.86
N THR A 32 9.10 0.70 9.69
CA THR A 32 10.27 1.27 9.03
C THR A 32 9.91 2.21 7.87
N ALA A 33 10.79 3.17 7.58
CA ALA A 33 10.59 4.15 6.51
C ALA A 33 10.52 3.49 5.12
N GLN A 34 11.40 2.51 4.85
CA GLN A 34 11.44 1.79 3.58
C GLN A 34 10.13 1.02 3.34
N ARG A 35 9.60 0.34 4.36
CA ARG A 35 8.31 -0.34 4.28
C ARG A 35 7.18 0.64 3.94
N LYS A 36 7.10 1.77 4.65
CA LYS A 36 6.07 2.79 4.41
C LYS A 36 6.16 3.46 3.04
N TYR A 37 7.36 3.63 2.51
CA TYR A 37 7.58 4.10 1.15
C TYR A 37 7.02 3.14 0.11
N TRP A 38 7.40 1.85 0.18
CA TRP A 38 6.94 0.85 -0.80
C TRP A 38 5.44 0.55 -0.67
N GLU A 39 4.90 0.49 0.54
CA GLU A 39 3.45 0.35 0.77
C GLU A 39 2.68 1.50 0.11
N ALA A 40 3.17 2.73 0.24
CA ALA A 40 2.56 3.91 -0.36
C ALA A 40 2.59 3.88 -1.89
N ILE A 41 3.75 3.63 -2.51
CA ILE A 41 3.88 3.54 -3.97
C ILE A 41 2.95 2.49 -4.53
N ASN A 42 2.99 1.28 -3.96
CA ASN A 42 2.25 0.14 -4.48
C ASN A 42 0.74 0.33 -4.33
N SER A 43 0.30 0.98 -3.25
CA SER A 43 -1.11 1.26 -3.01
C SER A 43 -1.66 2.29 -4.01
N VAL A 44 -0.94 3.39 -4.24
CA VAL A 44 -1.33 4.39 -5.26
C VAL A 44 -1.36 3.76 -6.65
N TYR A 45 -0.31 3.01 -7.01
CA TYR A 45 -0.25 2.32 -8.29
C TYR A 45 -1.41 1.32 -8.47
N PHE A 46 -1.74 0.55 -7.43
CA PHE A 46 -2.82 -0.44 -7.48
C PHE A 46 -4.19 0.21 -7.72
N VAL A 47 -4.50 1.30 -6.99
CA VAL A 47 -5.77 2.01 -7.15
C VAL A 47 -5.86 2.67 -8.51
N ARG A 48 -4.77 3.28 -9.01
CA ARG A 48 -4.73 3.88 -10.35
C ARG A 48 -4.89 2.84 -11.47
N ARG A 49 -4.31 1.65 -11.30
CA ARG A 49 -4.35 0.59 -12.32
C ARG A 49 -5.69 -0.16 -12.37
N HIS A 50 -6.32 -0.40 -11.23
CA HIS A 50 -7.47 -1.30 -11.13
C HIS A 50 -8.75 -0.65 -10.58
N GLY A 51 -8.66 0.56 -10.02
CA GLY A 51 -9.78 1.29 -9.42
C GLY A 51 -10.52 2.15 -10.43
N LYS A 52 -11.76 2.51 -10.10
CA LYS A 52 -12.54 3.53 -10.81
C LYS A 52 -12.13 4.92 -10.34
N PRO A 53 -12.45 6.01 -11.06
CA PRO A 53 -12.14 7.38 -10.62
C PRO A 53 -12.64 7.70 -9.19
N LYS A 54 -13.83 7.19 -8.83
CA LYS A 54 -14.37 7.30 -7.46
C LYS A 54 -13.51 6.61 -6.40
N ASP A 55 -12.87 5.49 -6.74
CA ASP A 55 -12.01 4.73 -5.83
C ASP A 55 -10.67 5.46 -5.64
N CYS A 56 -10.17 6.12 -6.69
CA CYS A 56 -9.04 7.04 -6.61
C CYS A 56 -9.32 8.22 -5.67
N MET A 57 -10.49 8.85 -5.77
CA MET A 57 -10.88 9.95 -4.87
C MET A 57 -11.00 9.49 -3.42
N LYS A 58 -11.68 8.36 -3.17
CA LYS A 58 -11.77 7.76 -1.83
C LYS A 58 -10.38 7.44 -1.27
N TYR A 59 -9.52 6.83 -2.09
CA TYR A 59 -8.16 6.53 -1.68
C TYR A 59 -7.37 7.81 -1.35
N ALA A 60 -7.46 8.86 -2.16
CA ALA A 60 -6.80 10.14 -1.89
C ALA A 60 -7.26 10.74 -0.55
N PHE A 61 -8.57 10.70 -0.27
CA PHE A 61 -9.12 11.15 1.01
C PHE A 61 -8.56 10.36 2.20
N PHE A 62 -8.62 9.02 2.15
CA PHE A 62 -8.12 8.17 3.24
C PHE A 62 -6.59 8.21 3.36
N ALA A 63 -5.86 8.34 2.25
CA ALA A 63 -4.41 8.46 2.26
C ALA A 63 -3.96 9.80 2.86
N GLY A 64 -4.68 10.89 2.54
CA GLY A 64 -4.47 12.21 3.14
C GLY A 64 -4.74 12.21 4.64
N PHE A 65 -5.92 11.73 5.06
CA PHE A 65 -6.24 11.61 6.49
C PHE A 65 -5.25 10.70 7.23
N GLY A 66 -4.90 9.56 6.62
CA GLY A 66 -3.92 8.63 7.17
C GLY A 66 -2.47 9.14 7.17
N LEU A 67 -2.14 10.20 6.41
CA LEU A 67 -0.87 10.92 6.52
C LEU A 67 -0.90 11.90 7.68
N ILE A 68 -1.99 12.66 7.84
CA ILE A 68 -2.18 13.59 8.97
C ILE A 68 -2.13 12.83 10.29
N TYR A 69 -2.88 11.74 10.40
CA TYR A 69 -2.87 10.88 11.57
C TYR A 69 -1.47 10.29 11.83
N ALA A 70 -0.79 9.79 10.80
CA ALA A 70 0.57 9.27 10.94
C ALA A 70 1.56 10.36 11.37
N PHE A 71 1.40 11.59 10.88
CA PHE A 71 2.22 12.72 11.29
C PHE A 71 2.04 13.03 12.78
N ILE A 72 0.81 13.11 13.27
CA ILE A 72 0.51 13.38 14.69
C ILE A 72 1.08 12.27 15.58
N VAL A 73 0.72 11.01 15.31
CA VAL A 73 1.09 9.89 16.19
C VAL A 73 2.58 9.55 16.13
N GLN A 74 3.20 9.63 14.94
CA GLN A 74 4.62 9.27 14.80
C GLN A 74 5.56 10.40 15.16
N SER A 75 5.10 11.66 15.18
CA SER A 75 5.90 12.77 15.73
C SER A 75 6.14 12.59 17.22
N LEU A 76 5.12 12.14 17.97
CA LEU A 76 5.26 11.80 19.39
C LEU A 76 6.18 10.58 19.64
N ARG A 77 6.44 9.77 18.62
CA ARG A 77 7.23 8.52 18.70
C ARG A 77 8.60 8.62 18.02
N GLY A 78 9.01 9.80 17.54
CA GLY A 78 10.29 10.03 16.86
C GLY A 78 10.42 9.41 15.46
N ASN A 79 9.34 8.89 14.88
CA ASN A 79 9.35 8.14 13.62
C ASN A 79 9.05 9.00 12.38
N GLN A 80 9.42 10.28 12.40
CA GLN A 80 9.07 11.22 11.34
C GLN A 80 9.63 10.81 9.96
N LYS A 81 10.81 10.18 9.92
CA LYS A 81 11.40 9.64 8.68
C LYS A 81 10.44 8.71 7.93
N ALA A 82 9.64 7.92 8.64
CA ALA A 82 8.67 7.02 8.02
C ALA A 82 7.43 7.74 7.46
N VAL A 83 7.05 8.88 8.05
CA VAL A 83 5.96 9.72 7.54
C VAL A 83 6.39 10.40 6.24
N PHE A 84 7.58 11.01 6.21
CA PHE A 84 8.13 11.59 4.98
C PHE A 84 8.36 10.54 3.89
N ALA A 85 8.79 9.33 4.27
CA ALA A 85 8.91 8.23 3.33
C ALA A 85 7.54 7.82 2.73
N LYS A 86 6.48 7.79 3.53
CA LYS A 86 5.11 7.55 3.06
C LYS A 86 4.64 8.65 2.09
N ALA A 87 4.89 9.92 2.42
CA ALA A 87 4.53 11.05 1.56
C ALA A 87 5.28 11.01 0.21
N ARG A 88 6.59 10.78 0.23
CA ARG A 88 7.40 10.57 -0.99
C ARG A 88 6.91 9.38 -1.81
N GLY A 89 6.52 8.30 -1.14
CA GLY A 89 5.97 7.12 -1.80
C GLY A 89 4.65 7.40 -2.51
N ILE A 90 3.76 8.22 -1.92
CA ILE A 90 2.52 8.64 -2.59
C ILE A 90 2.84 9.45 -3.85
N TRP A 91 3.73 10.43 -3.73
CA TRP A 91 4.16 11.27 -4.87
C TRP A 91 4.74 10.44 -6.03
N HIS A 92 5.67 9.53 -5.75
CA HIS A 92 6.24 8.65 -6.77
C HIS A 92 5.21 7.68 -7.36
N GLY A 93 4.27 7.19 -6.54
CA GLY A 93 3.17 6.34 -7.02
C GLY A 93 2.24 7.07 -8.01
N LEU A 94 2.06 8.38 -7.86
CA LEU A 94 1.29 9.22 -8.79
C LEU A 94 2.03 9.46 -10.11
N HIS A 95 3.36 9.53 -10.09
CA HIS A 95 4.18 9.72 -11.29
C HIS A 95 4.53 8.41 -12.00
N LYS A 96 4.33 7.26 -11.34
CA LYS A 96 4.58 5.96 -11.95
C LYS A 96 3.62 5.74 -13.14
N PRO A 97 4.13 5.38 -14.34
CA PRO A 97 3.26 5.09 -15.47
C PRO A 97 2.42 3.84 -15.21
N VAL A 98 1.14 3.94 -15.55
CA VAL A 98 0.18 2.83 -15.50
C VAL A 98 0.12 2.24 -16.90
N ALA A 99 0.90 1.17 -17.12
CA ALA A 99 0.71 0.26 -18.24
C ALA A 99 -0.43 -0.74 -17.95
#